data_AF-A0A060C3J0-F1
#
_entry.id   AF-A0A060C3J0-F1
#
_cell.length_a   1.000
_cell.length_b   1.000
_cell.length_c   1.000
_cell.angle_alpha   90.00
_cell.angle_beta   90.00
_cell.angle_gamma   90.00
#
_symmetry.space_group_name_H-M   'P 1'
#
loop_
_entity.id
_entity.type
_entity.pdbx_description
1 polymer ?
#
loop_
_entity_poly.entity_id
_entity_poly.type
_entity_poly.pdbx_seq_one_letter_code
_entity_poly.pdbx_strand_id
1 'polypeptide(L)'
;MDRLDYSKGLPERLKAFRRLLELYPDKHNKVTLMQIAPPTREDIDAYYDIREELEQLSGSINGEYGSFDWTPVRYIHRNIARDQLAALYRGSEVGLVTPLRDGMNLVAKEYVAAQDADNPGVLILSR
;
A
#
# COMPACT_ATOMS: atom_id res chain seq x y z
N MET A 1 -2.27 -4.59 -0.63
CA MET A 1 -3.70 -4.72 -0.23
C MET A 1 -3.68 -5.29 1.17
N ASP A 2 -4.33 -4.62 2.12
CA ASP A 2 -4.50 -5.13 3.48
C ASP A 2 -5.82 -4.58 4.00
N ARG A 3 -6.56 -5.36 4.80
CA ARG A 3 -7.68 -4.80 5.55
C ARG A 3 -7.16 -3.69 6.46
N LEU A 4 -7.97 -2.65 6.65
CA LEU A 4 -7.64 -1.56 7.56
C LEU A 4 -7.58 -2.12 8.99
N ASP A 5 -6.39 -2.47 9.49
CA ASP A 5 -6.21 -3.10 10.80
C ASP A 5 -4.84 -2.68 11.37
N TYR A 6 -4.79 -2.36 12.65
CA TYR A 6 -3.57 -1.89 13.33
C TYR A 6 -2.42 -2.90 13.29
N SER A 7 -2.71 -4.19 13.16
CA SER A 7 -1.68 -5.23 13.00
C SER A 7 -0.90 -5.14 11.67
N LYS A 8 -1.41 -4.36 10.70
CA LYS A 8 -0.86 -4.30 9.33
C LYS A 8 0.22 -3.26 9.10
N GLY A 9 0.49 -2.39 10.09
CA GLY A 9 1.58 -1.40 10.00
C GLY A 9 1.45 -0.47 8.79
N LEU A 10 0.21 -0.11 8.43
CA LEU A 10 -0.06 0.73 7.26
C LEU A 10 0.53 2.14 7.41
N PRO A 11 0.42 2.81 8.58
CA PRO A 11 1.05 4.12 8.77
C PRO A 11 2.57 4.06 8.57
N GLU A 12 3.23 3.03 9.08
CA GLU A 12 4.67 2.79 9.00
C GLU A 12 5.09 2.57 7.54
N ARG A 13 4.25 1.89 6.77
CA ARG A 13 4.44 1.70 5.33
C ARG A 13 4.39 3.03 4.58
N LEU A 14 3.43 3.90 4.88
CA LEU A 14 3.34 5.24 4.29
C LEU A 14 4.53 6.12 4.70
N LYS A 15 4.93 6.07 5.98
CA LYS A 15 6.13 6.77 6.50
C LYS A 15 7.41 6.28 5.80
N ALA A 16 7.55 4.97 5.57
CA ALA A 16 8.67 4.40 4.82
C ALA A 16 8.68 4.85 3.35
N PHE A 17 7.51 4.92 2.71
CA PHE A 17 7.41 5.44 1.35
C PHE A 17 7.74 6.94 1.27
N ARG A 18 7.29 7.75 2.24
CA ARG A 18 7.75 9.14 2.36
C ARG A 18 9.26 9.21 2.43
N ARG A 19 9.87 8.37 3.29
CA ARG A 19 11.33 8.33 3.46
C ARG A 19 12.06 7.94 2.18
N LEU A 20 11.49 7.06 1.35
CA LEU A 20 12.00 6.76 0.01
C LEU A 20 12.02 8.02 -0.86
N LEU A 21 10.93 8.81 -0.89
CA LEU A 21 10.85 10.02 -1.68
C LEU A 21 11.81 11.12 -1.18
N GLU A 22 12.04 11.22 0.12
CA GLU A 22 13.03 12.13 0.72
C GLU A 22 14.46 11.77 0.31
N LEU A 23 14.81 10.48 0.41
CA LEU A 23 16.17 10.01 0.20
C LEU A 23 16.54 9.88 -1.28
N TYR A 24 15.55 9.64 -2.14
CA TYR A 24 15.75 9.36 -3.56
C TYR A 24 14.85 10.24 -4.43
N PRO A 25 15.17 11.55 -4.57
CA PRO A 25 14.41 12.47 -5.41
C PRO A 25 14.32 12.04 -6.88
N ASP A 26 15.24 11.22 -7.36
CA ASP A 26 15.22 10.65 -8.72
C ASP A 26 14.01 9.72 -8.98
N LYS A 27 13.29 9.32 -7.92
CA LYS A 27 12.07 8.50 -7.99
C LYS A 27 10.79 9.32 -8.13
N HIS A 28 10.84 10.64 -7.93
CA HIS A 28 9.67 11.49 -8.11
C HIS A 28 9.14 11.36 -9.55
N ASN A 29 7.81 11.30 -9.71
CA ASN A 29 7.11 11.02 -10.98
C ASN A 29 7.39 9.65 -11.63
N LYS A 30 8.17 8.77 -10.99
CA LYS A 30 8.48 7.42 -11.50
C LYS A 30 7.85 6.30 -10.70
N VAL A 31 7.55 6.56 -9.43
CA VAL A 31 6.97 5.56 -8.52
C VAL A 31 5.69 6.08 -7.90
N THR A 32 4.70 5.20 -7.74
CA THR A 32 3.45 5.51 -7.05
C THR A 32 3.10 4.36 -6.13
N LEU A 33 2.81 4.66 -4.87
CA LEU A 33 2.29 3.69 -3.92
C LEU A 33 0.78 3.58 -4.05
N MET A 34 0.27 2.40 -4.42
CA MET A 34 -1.17 2.10 -4.38
C MET A 34 -1.51 1.34 -3.09
N GLN A 35 -2.24 1.98 -2.18
CA GLN A 35 -2.68 1.38 -0.92
C GLN A 35 -4.20 1.15 -0.96
N ILE A 36 -4.60 -0.10 -1.19
CA ILE A 36 -5.99 -0.54 -1.11
C ILE A 36 -6.25 -1.07 0.29
N ALA A 37 -7.13 -0.39 1.02
CA ALA A 37 -7.52 -0.71 2.38
C ALA A 37 -9.05 -0.78 2.49
N PRO A 38 -9.68 -1.93 2.18
CA PRO A 38 -11.12 -2.06 2.28
C PRO A 38 -11.60 -1.84 3.73
N PRO A 39 -12.79 -1.23 3.92
CA PRO A 39 -13.36 -0.99 5.24
C PRO A 39 -13.56 -2.29 6.01
N THR A 40 -13.29 -2.26 7.30
CA THR A 40 -13.52 -3.37 8.22
C THR A 40 -13.75 -2.82 9.61
N ARG A 41 -14.74 -3.38 10.33
CA ARG A 41 -15.01 -3.07 11.75
C ARG A 41 -15.07 -1.57 12.05
N GLU A 42 -15.76 -0.82 11.20
CA GLU A 42 -15.83 0.65 11.29
C GLU A 42 -16.52 1.16 12.56
N ASP A 43 -17.28 0.30 13.25
CA ASP A 43 -17.96 0.63 14.52
C ASP A 43 -17.01 0.64 15.74
N ILE A 44 -15.70 0.44 15.54
CA ILE A 44 -14.70 0.37 16.60
C ILE A 44 -13.74 1.56 16.47
N ASP A 45 -13.63 2.37 17.51
CA ASP A 45 -12.82 3.60 17.54
C ASP A 45 -11.38 3.40 17.04
N ALA A 46 -10.72 2.32 17.44
CA ALA A 46 -9.36 2.00 17.00
C ALA A 46 -9.20 1.86 15.47
N TYR A 47 -10.27 1.45 14.76
CA TYR A 47 -10.28 1.36 13.29
C TYR A 47 -10.55 2.73 12.66
N TYR A 48 -11.28 3.62 13.34
CA TYR A 48 -11.44 5.01 12.92
C TYR A 48 -10.10 5.76 13.02
N ASP A 49 -9.39 5.64 14.14
CA ASP A 49 -8.13 6.36 14.39
C ASP A 49 -7.07 6.02 13.32
N ILE A 50 -6.91 4.73 12.99
CA ILE A 50 -5.95 4.33 11.95
C ILE A 50 -6.38 4.78 10.56
N ARG A 51 -7.69 4.87 10.28
CA ARG A 51 -8.16 5.43 9.01
C ARG A 51 -7.77 6.90 8.91
N GLU A 52 -8.03 7.66 9.96
CA GLU A 52 -7.71 9.08 10.01
C GLU A 52 -6.20 9.29 9.86
N GLU A 53 -5.36 8.51 10.55
CA GLU A 53 -3.90 8.59 10.40
C GLU A 53 -3.46 8.31 8.95
N LEU A 54 -4.03 7.31 8.27
CA LEU A 54 -3.71 7.01 6.88
C LEU A 54 -4.16 8.11 5.91
N GLU A 55 -5.35 8.68 6.12
CA GLU A 55 -5.86 9.78 5.32
C GLU A 55 -4.98 11.02 5.49
N GLN A 56 -4.62 11.37 6.73
CA GLN A 56 -3.72 12.47 7.02
C GLN A 56 -2.31 12.25 6.42
N LEU A 57 -1.74 11.04 6.58
CA LEU A 57 -0.43 10.72 6.02
C LEU A 57 -0.43 10.74 4.50
N SER A 58 -1.44 10.16 3.87
CA SER A 58 -1.56 10.16 2.40
C SER A 58 -1.75 11.57 1.85
N GLY A 59 -2.59 12.39 2.49
CA GLY A 59 -2.79 13.80 2.15
C GLY A 59 -1.50 14.61 2.32
N SER A 60 -0.79 14.43 3.42
CA SER A 60 0.48 15.13 3.68
C SER A 60 1.57 14.73 2.67
N ILE A 61 1.74 13.44 2.36
CA ILE A 61 2.72 12.98 1.35
C ILE A 61 2.36 13.53 -0.03
N ASN A 62 1.08 13.47 -0.42
CA ASN A 62 0.64 13.97 -1.71
C ASN A 62 0.76 15.50 -1.81
N GLY A 63 0.53 16.24 -0.73
CA GLY A 63 0.73 17.69 -0.71
C GLY A 63 2.20 18.11 -0.75
N GLU A 64 3.10 17.30 -0.17
CA GLU A 64 4.53 17.59 -0.13
C GLU A 64 5.26 17.22 -1.43
N TYR A 65 4.91 16.07 -2.03
CA TYR A 65 5.64 15.51 -3.19
C TYR A 65 4.84 15.51 -4.49
N GLY A 66 3.52 15.67 -4.44
CA GLY A 66 2.68 15.59 -5.63
C GLY A 66 2.89 16.73 -6.61
N SER A 67 2.61 16.46 -7.88
CA SER A 67 2.60 17.44 -8.97
C SER A 67 1.23 17.47 -9.65
N PHE A 68 1.09 18.27 -10.71
CA PHE A 68 -0.16 18.33 -11.47
C PHE A 68 -0.52 17.00 -12.17
N ASP A 69 0.48 16.18 -12.52
CA ASP A 69 0.35 14.93 -13.26
C ASP A 69 0.68 13.68 -12.44
N TRP A 70 1.13 13.83 -11.19
CA TRP A 70 1.54 12.72 -10.35
C TRP A 70 1.00 12.81 -8.93
N THR A 71 0.42 11.70 -8.46
CA THR A 71 -0.04 11.51 -7.09
C THR A 71 0.77 10.38 -6.45
N PRO A 72 1.73 10.69 -5.55
CA PRO A 72 2.64 9.70 -4.99
C PRO A 72 1.95 8.54 -4.26
N VAL A 73 0.87 8.81 -3.53
CA VAL A 73 0.10 7.82 -2.77
C VAL A 73 -1.34 7.79 -3.26
N ARG A 74 -1.73 6.69 -3.90
CA ARG A 74 -3.12 6.38 -4.25
C ARG A 74 -3.74 5.53 -3.15
N TYR A 75 -4.36 6.20 -2.17
CA TYR A 75 -5.11 5.55 -1.11
C TYR A 75 -6.55 5.25 -1.58
N ILE A 76 -6.97 3.99 -1.47
CA ILE A 76 -8.28 3.52 -1.93
C ILE A 76 -8.97 2.78 -0.78
N HIS A 77 -9.99 3.44 -0.21
CA HIS A 77 -10.80 2.90 0.88
C HIS A 77 -12.12 2.30 0.36
N ARG A 78 -12.02 1.22 -0.43
CA ARG A 78 -13.19 0.46 -0.92
C ARG A 78 -12.81 -0.98 -1.22
N ASN A 79 -13.81 -1.84 -1.27
CA ASN A 79 -13.64 -3.22 -1.75
C ASN A 79 -13.30 -3.25 -3.23
N ILE A 80 -12.37 -4.13 -3.60
CA ILE A 80 -11.98 -4.43 -4.99
C ILE A 80 -12.12 -5.94 -5.18
N ALA A 81 -12.68 -6.34 -6.33
CA ALA A 81 -12.87 -7.74 -6.65
C ALA A 81 -11.52 -8.47 -6.78
N ARG A 82 -11.48 -9.77 -6.44
CA ARG A 82 -10.23 -10.54 -6.33
C ARG A 82 -9.50 -10.68 -7.67
N ASP A 83 -10.25 -10.83 -8.75
CA ASP A 83 -9.74 -10.85 -10.14
C ASP A 83 -9.07 -9.53 -10.52
N GLN A 84 -9.68 -8.40 -10.14
CA GLN A 84 -9.09 -7.07 -10.33
C GLN A 84 -7.82 -6.89 -9.50
N LEU A 85 -7.79 -7.40 -8.27
CA LEU A 85 -6.57 -7.40 -7.44
C LEU A 85 -5.44 -8.20 -8.10
N ALA A 86 -5.74 -9.36 -8.67
CA ALA A 86 -4.73 -10.16 -9.37
C ALA A 86 -4.13 -9.41 -10.57
N ALA A 87 -4.96 -8.71 -11.35
CA ALA A 87 -4.50 -7.86 -12.44
C ALA A 87 -3.60 -6.71 -11.94
N LEU A 88 -3.99 -6.07 -10.83
CA LEU A 88 -3.17 -5.03 -10.20
C LEU A 88 -1.82 -5.59 -9.70
N TYR A 89 -1.80 -6.77 -9.08
CA TYR A 89 -0.56 -7.41 -8.64
C TYR A 89 0.37 -7.70 -9.81
N ARG A 90 -0.15 -8.23 -10.93
CA ARG A 90 0.63 -8.51 -12.13
C ARG A 90 1.19 -7.23 -12.76
N GLY A 91 0.45 -6.13 -12.71
CA GLY A 91 0.89 -4.82 -13.19
C GLY A 91 1.83 -4.06 -12.23
N SER A 92 2.13 -4.62 -11.06
CA SER A 92 2.93 -3.95 -10.03
C SER A 92 4.35 -4.52 -9.95
N GLU A 93 5.35 -3.66 -10.14
CA GLU A 93 6.77 -4.04 -10.04
C GLU A 93 7.20 -4.44 -8.61
N VAL A 94 6.49 -3.96 -7.59
CA VAL A 94 6.77 -4.26 -6.19
C VAL A 94 5.49 -4.56 -5.41
N GLY A 95 5.51 -5.68 -4.69
CA GLY A 95 4.50 -6.04 -3.69
C GLY A 95 5.02 -5.69 -2.30
N LEU A 96 4.38 -4.71 -1.64
CA LEU A 96 4.78 -4.29 -0.30
C LEU A 96 3.85 -4.87 0.77
N VAL A 97 4.29 -5.93 1.44
CA VAL A 97 3.52 -6.67 2.44
C VAL A 97 4.26 -6.62 3.78
N THR A 98 4.03 -5.56 4.55
CA THR A 98 4.81 -5.26 5.75
C THR A 98 3.96 -5.23 7.04
N PRO A 99 3.22 -6.29 7.38
CA PRO A 99 2.45 -6.31 8.62
C PRO A 99 3.38 -6.29 9.84
N LEU A 100 2.94 -5.68 10.93
CA LEU A 100 3.66 -5.73 12.21
C LEU A 100 3.62 -7.15 12.79
N ARG A 101 2.45 -7.80 12.72
CA ARG A 101 2.25 -9.21 13.04
C ARG A 101 1.14 -9.79 12.19
N ASP A 102 1.40 -10.93 11.56
CA ASP A 102 0.40 -11.66 10.78
C ASP A 102 0.71 -13.16 10.85
N GLY A 103 -0.29 -13.98 11.17
CA GLY A 103 -0.09 -15.43 11.23
C GLY A 103 0.18 -16.04 9.86
N MET A 104 -0.49 -15.53 8.82
CA MET A 104 -0.29 -15.91 7.42
C MET A 104 -0.88 -14.82 6.52
N ASN A 105 -0.03 -14.20 5.72
CA ASN A 105 -0.48 -13.19 4.78
C ASN A 105 -0.70 -13.81 3.39
N LEU A 106 -1.96 -14.09 3.04
CA LEU A 106 -2.30 -14.64 1.72
C LEU A 106 -2.01 -13.64 0.59
N VAL A 107 -2.06 -12.34 0.85
CA VAL A 107 -1.76 -11.32 -0.16
C VAL A 107 -0.32 -11.43 -0.65
N ALA A 108 0.63 -11.77 0.24
CA ALA A 108 2.01 -12.05 -0.18
C ALA A 108 2.09 -13.21 -1.20
N LYS A 109 1.35 -14.29 -0.95
CA LYS A 109 1.32 -15.46 -1.84
C LYS A 109 0.59 -15.15 -3.15
N GLU A 110 -0.53 -14.45 -3.07
CA GLU A 110 -1.30 -14.03 -4.23
C GLU A 110 -0.50 -13.08 -5.13
N TYR A 111 0.29 -12.16 -4.53
CA TYR A 111 1.17 -11.27 -5.30
C TYR A 111 2.17 -12.07 -6.13
N VAL A 112 2.89 -13.01 -5.50
CA VAL A 112 3.87 -13.86 -6.18
C VAL A 112 3.20 -14.74 -7.24
N ALA A 113 2.05 -15.33 -6.92
CA ALA A 113 1.32 -16.19 -7.85
C ALA A 113 0.75 -15.45 -9.08
N ALA A 114 0.50 -14.14 -8.97
CA ALA A 114 -0.04 -13.33 -10.05
C ALA A 114 1.03 -12.84 -11.06
N GLN A 115 2.33 -12.94 -10.71
CA GLN A 115 3.41 -12.37 -11.51
C GLN A 115 3.55 -13.03 -12.89
N ASP A 116 4.08 -12.27 -13.84
CA ASP A 116 4.60 -12.83 -15.08
C ASP A 116 5.92 -13.56 -14.82
N ALA A 117 6.06 -14.78 -15.31
CA ALA A 117 7.28 -15.56 -15.11
C ALA A 117 8.46 -14.95 -15.88
N ASP A 118 8.20 -14.29 -17.01
CA ASP A 118 9.24 -13.68 -17.85
C ASP A 118 9.66 -12.29 -17.36
N ASN A 119 8.82 -11.62 -16.57
CA ASN A 119 9.10 -10.30 -15.98
C ASN A 119 8.42 -10.13 -14.61
N PRO A 120 8.87 -10.86 -13.58
CA PRO A 120 8.24 -10.82 -12.26
C PRO A 120 8.63 -9.57 -11.48
N GLY A 121 7.66 -9.00 -10.76
CA GLY A 121 7.93 -8.02 -9.72
C GLY A 121 8.55 -8.63 -8.45
N VAL A 122 8.88 -7.77 -7.49
CA VAL A 122 9.58 -8.12 -6.26
C VAL A 122 8.67 -8.00 -5.04
N LEU A 123 8.63 -9.04 -4.20
CA LEU A 123 7.93 -9.01 -2.92
C LEU A 123 8.86 -8.49 -1.81
N ILE A 124 8.47 -7.40 -1.15
CA ILE A 124 9.05 -6.94 0.12
C ILE A 124 8.13 -7.40 1.24
N LEU A 125 8.65 -8.26 2.12
CA LEU A 125 7.87 -8.95 3.15
C LEU A 125 8.43 -8.65 4.56
N SER A 126 7.53 -8.42 5.53
CA SER A 126 7.89 -8.36 6.95
C SER A 126 8.46 -9.70 7.45
N ARG A 127 9.31 -9.66 8.48
CA ARG A 127 9.95 -10.85 9.06
C ARG A 127 9.04 -11.62 10.00
#